data_AF-A0A2G9TMR7-F1
#
_entry.id   AF-A0A2G9TMR7-F1
#
_cell.length_a   1.000
_cell.length_b   1.000
_cell.length_c   1.000
_cell.angle_alpha   90.00
_cell.angle_beta   90.00
_cell.angle_gamma   90.00
#
_symmetry.space_group_name_H-M   'P 1'
#
loop_
_entity.id
_entity.type
_entity.pdbx_description
1 polymer ?
#
loop_
_entity_poly.entity_id
_entity_poly.type
_entity_poly.pdbx_seq_one_letter_code
_entity_poly.pdbx_strand_id
1 'polypeptide(L)' 'MYLNDKSTGSVVGQQPFGGARMSGTNDKAGGPHYGLRWTSPLTIKETSVPLTEWRYPSMD' A
#
# COMPACT_ATOMS: atom_id res chain seq x y z
N MET A 1 11.12 13.77 -10.20
CA MET A 1 11.91 14.96 -10.58
C MET A 1 12.88 14.52 -11.64
N TYR A 2 13.00 15.26 -12.72
CA TYR A 2 13.97 14.97 -13.77
C TYR A 2 15.16 15.92 -13.58
N LEU A 3 16.37 15.40 -13.69
CA LEU A 3 17.61 16.19 -13.63
C LEU A 3 18.31 16.05 -14.99
N ASN A 4 18.51 17.16 -15.70
CA ASN A 4 19.13 17.21 -17.04
C ASN A 4 18.44 16.32 -18.10
N ASP A 5 17.13 16.08 -17.94
CA ASP A 5 16.29 15.36 -18.89
C ASP A 5 14.94 16.07 -19.01
N LYS A 6 14.23 15.83 -20.11
CA LYS A 6 12.89 16.40 -20.34
C LYS A 6 11.90 15.90 -19.29
N SER A 7 10.90 16.72 -18.98
CA SER A 7 9.89 16.42 -17.95
C SER A 7 8.82 15.40 -18.37
N THR A 8 8.95 14.80 -19.54
CA THR A 8 7.95 13.94 -20.19
C THR A 8 8.48 12.53 -20.44
N GLY A 9 7.58 11.56 -20.63
CA GLY A 9 7.96 10.19 -21.03
C GLY A 9 8.33 9.29 -19.86
N SER A 10 7.58 9.33 -18.76
CA SER A 10 7.70 8.33 -17.70
C SER A 10 7.44 6.93 -18.22
N VAL A 11 8.29 5.97 -17.83
CA VAL A 11 8.18 4.56 -18.22
C VAL A 11 7.59 3.74 -17.06
N VAL A 12 6.65 2.83 -17.37
CA VAL A 12 6.02 1.93 -16.40
C VAL A 12 7.10 1.13 -15.65
N GLY A 13 6.97 1.03 -14.32
CA GLY A 13 7.93 0.32 -13.46
C GLY A 13 9.24 1.07 -13.18
N GLN A 14 9.52 2.21 -13.84
CA GLN A 14 10.73 2.99 -13.60
C GLN A 14 10.43 4.35 -12.93
N GLN A 15 9.50 5.13 -13.48
CA GLN A 15 9.08 6.42 -12.90
C GLN A 15 7.55 6.45 -12.73
N PRO A 16 6.99 5.85 -11.66
CA PRO A 16 5.56 5.89 -11.39
C PRO A 16 5.00 7.32 -11.47
N PHE A 17 3.99 7.51 -12.32
CA PHE A 17 3.56 8.84 -12.76
C PHE A 17 2.42 9.38 -11.90
N GLY A 18 2.48 10.67 -11.59
CA GLY A 18 1.46 11.36 -10.80
C GLY A 18 2.02 12.54 -10.01
N GLY A 19 1.17 13.49 -9.66
CA GLY A 19 1.48 14.66 -8.84
C GLY A 19 0.31 15.03 -7.92
N ALA A 20 0.58 15.84 -6.90
CA ALA A 20 -0.41 16.30 -5.91
C ALA A 20 -0.91 17.73 -6.22
N ARG A 21 -1.55 18.41 -5.26
CA ARG A 21 -2.16 19.75 -5.40
C ARG A 21 -3.27 19.72 -6.46
N MET A 22 -3.38 20.75 -7.31
CA MET A 22 -4.35 20.80 -8.39
C MET A 22 -4.10 19.76 -9.50
N SER A 23 -3.02 18.98 -9.43
CA SER A 23 -2.71 17.91 -10.40
C SER A 23 -3.37 16.56 -10.07
N GLY A 24 -4.01 16.41 -8.90
CA GLY A 24 -4.78 15.21 -8.53
C GLY A 24 -4.32 14.50 -7.24
N THR A 25 -4.71 13.24 -7.10
CA THR A 25 -4.58 12.41 -5.88
C THR A 25 -3.22 11.72 -5.72
N ASN A 26 -2.39 11.72 -6.76
CA ASN A 26 -1.03 11.17 -6.74
C ASN A 26 -0.94 9.66 -6.39
N ASP A 27 -1.87 8.84 -6.88
CA ASP A 27 -1.89 7.38 -6.62
C ASP A 27 -0.79 6.58 -7.36
N LYS A 28 0.05 7.26 -8.14
CA LYS A 28 1.25 6.72 -8.82
C LYS A 28 0.97 5.55 -9.79
N ALA A 29 0.10 5.78 -10.77
CA ALA A 29 -0.15 4.83 -11.86
C ALA A 29 1.17 4.40 -12.55
N GLY A 30 1.28 3.11 -12.87
CA GLY A 30 2.51 2.50 -13.38
C GLY A 30 3.53 2.09 -12.31
N GLY A 31 3.26 2.36 -11.02
CA GLY A 31 4.01 1.83 -9.88
C GLY A 31 3.28 0.70 -9.14
N PRO A 32 3.96 0.01 -8.20
CA PRO A 32 3.42 -1.20 -7.56
C PRO A 32 2.20 -0.92 -6.66
N HIS A 33 2.07 0.29 -6.14
CA HIS A 33 1.01 0.62 -5.18
C HIS A 33 -0.31 1.06 -5.81
N TYR A 34 -0.34 1.37 -7.11
CA TYR A 34 -1.56 1.87 -7.76
C TYR A 34 -2.73 0.88 -7.65
N GLY A 35 -2.44 -0.42 -7.72
CA GLY A 35 -3.44 -1.48 -7.55
C GLY A 35 -4.12 -1.46 -6.18
N LEU A 36 -3.45 -0.97 -5.13
CA LEU A 36 -4.00 -0.90 -3.77
C LEU A 36 -5.20 0.05 -3.66
N ARG A 37 -5.40 0.96 -4.61
CA ARG A 37 -6.57 1.85 -4.64
C ARG A 37 -7.86 1.12 -5.04
N TRP A 38 -7.74 -0.04 -5.69
CA TRP A 38 -8.85 -0.78 -6.29
C TRP A 38 -9.18 -2.07 -5.54
N THR A 39 -8.64 -2.24 -4.34
CA THR A 39 -8.88 -3.40 -3.49
C THR A 39 -9.22 -2.96 -2.07
N SER A 40 -10.03 -3.77 -1.40
CA SER A 40 -10.32 -3.67 0.03
C SER A 40 -9.85 -4.97 0.68
N PRO A 41 -8.64 -5.02 1.25
CA PRO A 41 -8.06 -6.26 1.75
C PRO A 41 -8.84 -6.79 2.96
N LEU A 42 -9.02 -8.12 3.01
CA LEU A 42 -9.55 -8.85 4.16
C LEU A 42 -8.49 -9.83 4.65
N THR A 43 -8.22 -9.84 5.96
CA THR A 43 -7.35 -10.84 6.60
C THR A 43 -8.21 -11.79 7.43
N ILE A 44 -7.98 -13.09 7.28
CA ILE A 44 -8.69 -14.15 8.02
C ILE A 44 -7.66 -14.85 8.91
N LYS A 45 -7.97 -14.98 10.20
CA LYS A 45 -7.19 -15.75 11.16
C LYS A 45 -8.00 -16.97 11.58
N GLU A 46 -7.38 -18.14 11.48
CA GLU A 46 -7.89 -19.39 12.05
C GLU A 46 -7.01 -19.80 13.23
N THR A 47 -7.62 -20.21 14.34
CA THR A 47 -6.93 -20.82 15.48
C THR A 47 -7.41 -22.25 15.60
N SER A 48 -6.52 -23.22 15.42
CA SER A 48 -6.89 -24.65 15.41
C SER A 48 -6.92 -25.30 16.81
N VAL A 49 -6.51 -24.57 17.85
CA VAL A 49 -6.51 -25.05 19.25
C VAL A 49 -7.47 -24.18 20.08
N PRO A 50 -8.34 -24.77 20.93
CA PRO A 50 -9.23 -23.98 21.79
C PRO A 50 -8.47 -23.04 22.72
N LEU A 51 -8.99 -21.83 22.89
CA LEU A 51 -8.59 -20.97 24.01
C LEU A 51 -9.28 -21.49 25.27
N THR A 52 -8.50 -21.88 26.28
CA THR A 52 -9.02 -22.57 27.47
C THR A 52 -9.14 -21.68 28.71
N GLU A 53 -8.44 -20.55 28.75
CA GLU A 53 -8.39 -19.62 29.89
C GLU A 53 -8.38 -18.18 29.36
N TRP A 54 -9.01 -17.26 30.10
CA TRP A 54 -9.06 -15.83 29.78
C TRP A 54 -8.02 -15.03 30.57
N ARG A 55 -7.58 -15.54 31.73
CA ARG A 55 -6.53 -14.93 32.57
C ARG A 55 -5.16 -15.01 31.91
N TYR A 56 -4.35 -14.00 32.20
CA TYR A 56 -2.94 -13.97 31.82
C TYR A 56 -2.06 -14.35 33.02
N PRO A 57 -0.86 -14.95 32.80
CA PRO A 57 0.05 -15.37 33.88
C PRO A 57 0.54 -14.25 34.82
N SER A 58 0.36 -12.98 34.46
CA SER A 58 0.76 -11.84 35.29
C SER A 58 -0.31 -11.39 36.29
N MET A 59 -1.47 -12.06 36.31
CA MET A 59 -2.59 -11.74 37.20
C MET A 59 -2.58 -12.55 38.51
N ASP A 60 -1.50 -13.31 38.72
CA ASP A 60 -1.21 -14.07 39.94
C ASP A 60 -0.31 -13.26 40.89
#